data_AF-A0A3P7JXJ4-F1
#
_entry.id   AF-A0A3P7JXJ4-F1
#
_cell.length_a   1.000
_cell.length_b   1.000
_cell.length_c   1.000
_cell.angle_alpha   90.00
_cell.angle_beta   90.00
_cell.angle_gamma   90.00
#
_symmetry.space_group_name_H-M   'P 1'
#
loop_
_entity.id
_entity.type
_entity.pdbx_description
1 polymer ?
#
loop_
_entity_poly.entity_id
_entity_poly.type
_entity_poly.pdbx_seq_one_letter_code
_entity_poly.pdbx_strand_id
1 'polypeptide(L)'
;AFLVDPNTTPAPPTTPAPTAPSACQNGGVLVNALDGTTYCYCMGLFTGAKCEQRLCSNGGTIASDNTCKCPIGYEGMHCENKMLLSQVYGSFDDMKIDLLKAEHTSDTSGSCTDAVFTHTA
;
A
#
# COMPACT_ATOMS: atom_id res chain seq x y z
N ALA A 1 58.09 7.79 16.26
CA ALA A 1 57.42 8.27 15.04
C ALA A 1 56.65 7.10 14.46
N PHE A 2 55.31 7.14 14.46
CA PHE A 2 54.49 6.15 13.77
C PHE A 2 54.34 6.61 12.32
N LEU A 3 54.84 5.83 11.38
CA LEU A 3 54.60 6.04 9.96
C LEU A 3 53.19 5.51 9.67
N VAL A 4 52.21 6.40 9.53
CA VAL A 4 50.91 6.07 8.96
C VAL A 4 51.03 6.17 7.45
N ASP A 5 50.94 5.02 6.76
CA ASP A 5 50.90 4.97 5.31
C ASP A 5 49.65 5.71 4.79
N PRO A 6 49.80 6.72 3.91
CA PRO A 6 48.68 7.54 3.45
C PRO A 6 47.77 6.86 2.41
N ASN A 7 47.87 5.54 2.19
CA ASN A 7 47.29 4.89 1.01
C ASN A 7 46.43 3.63 1.29
N THR A 8 45.71 3.59 2.41
CA THR A 8 44.71 2.54 2.65
C THR A 8 43.33 3.15 2.86
N THR A 9 42.80 3.81 1.83
CA THR A 9 41.37 4.10 1.77
C THR A 9 40.65 2.80 1.39
N PRO A 10 39.77 2.23 2.26
CA PRO A 10 38.97 1.09 1.87
C PRO A 10 38.09 1.47 0.68
N ALA A 11 38.08 0.64 -0.36
CA ALA A 11 37.18 0.84 -1.49
C ALA A 11 35.73 0.92 -0.98
N PRO A 12 34.89 1.84 -1.52
CA PRO A 12 33.48 1.91 -1.15
C PRO A 12 32.83 0.53 -1.32
N PRO A 13 31.98 0.08 -0.37
CA PRO A 13 31.27 -1.17 -0.53
C PRO A 13 30.41 -1.07 -1.79
N THR A 14 30.81 -1.80 -2.84
CA THR A 14 30.06 -1.87 -4.09
C THR A 14 28.76 -2.60 -3.80
N THR A 15 27.68 -1.86 -3.57
CA THR A 15 26.34 -2.45 -3.53
C THR A 15 26.13 -3.12 -4.89
N PRO A 16 25.86 -4.44 -4.94
CA PRO A 16 25.63 -5.13 -6.20
C PRO A 16 24.56 -4.39 -6.98
N ALA A 17 24.83 -4.09 -8.25
CA ALA A 17 23.85 -3.48 -9.13
C ALA A 17 22.58 -4.35 -9.08
N PRO A 18 21.37 -3.76 -8.89
CA PRO A 18 20.13 -4.53 -8.85
C PRO A 18 20.03 -5.40 -10.11
N THR A 19 19.89 -6.71 -9.93
CA THR A 19 19.76 -7.64 -11.04
C THR A 19 18.54 -7.26 -11.87
N ALA A 20 18.76 -7.01 -13.17
CA ALA A 20 17.68 -6.64 -14.07
C ALA A 20 16.58 -7.72 -14.06
N PRO A 21 15.30 -7.34 -13.98
CA PRO A 21 14.21 -8.29 -13.91
C PRO A 21 14.05 -9.06 -15.23
N SER A 22 13.81 -10.37 -15.12
CA SER A 22 13.48 -11.24 -16.25
C SER A 22 11.97 -11.49 -16.41
N ALA A 23 11.17 -11.14 -15.40
CA ALA A 23 9.72 -11.24 -15.39
C ALA A 23 9.14 -10.29 -14.33
N CYS A 24 7.91 -9.83 -14.57
CA CYS A 24 7.17 -8.94 -13.68
C CYS A 24 6.01 -9.68 -13.01
N GLN A 25 5.71 -9.32 -11.76
CA GLN A 25 4.60 -9.84 -10.97
C GLN A 25 3.37 -8.95 -11.11
N ASN A 26 2.23 -9.42 -10.58
CA ASN A 26 0.99 -8.64 -10.41
C ASN A 26 0.51 -7.92 -11.69
N GLY A 27 0.70 -8.53 -12.86
CA GLY A 27 0.28 -7.97 -14.15
C GLY A 27 1.17 -6.85 -14.68
N GLY A 28 2.36 -6.64 -14.10
CA GLY A 28 3.36 -5.72 -14.63
C GLY A 28 3.87 -6.14 -16.02
N VAL A 29 4.31 -5.15 -16.80
CA VAL A 29 4.82 -5.36 -18.16
C VAL A 29 6.34 -5.27 -18.15
N LEU A 30 7.00 -6.28 -18.71
CA LEU A 30 8.46 -6.26 -18.89
C LEU A 30 8.80 -5.38 -20.09
N VAL A 31 9.54 -4.31 -19.84
CA VAL A 31 9.95 -3.34 -20.85
C VAL A 31 11.44 -3.49 -21.12
N ASN A 32 11.80 -3.59 -22.41
CA ASN A 32 13.17 -3.53 -22.87
C ASN A 32 13.49 -2.08 -23.26
N ALA A 33 14.42 -1.46 -22.53
CA ALA A 33 14.88 -0.11 -22.81
C ALA A 33 15.86 -0.08 -23.99
N LEU A 34 16.03 1.11 -24.57
CA LEU A 34 16.89 1.32 -25.75
C LEU A 34 18.37 1.04 -25.48
N ASP A 35 18.80 1.14 -24.23
CA ASP A 35 20.16 0.83 -23.78
C ASP A 35 20.40 -0.67 -23.52
N GLY A 36 19.40 -1.52 -23.81
CA GLY A 36 19.45 -2.97 -23.59
C GLY A 36 19.13 -3.41 -22.17
N THR A 37 18.82 -2.47 -21.25
CA THR A 37 18.36 -2.82 -19.91
C THR A 37 16.88 -3.23 -19.91
N THR A 38 16.48 -4.01 -18.91
CA THR A 38 15.08 -4.38 -18.71
C THR A 38 14.57 -3.82 -17.39
N TYR A 39 13.30 -3.42 -17.38
CA TYR A 39 12.62 -3.00 -16.16
C TYR A 39 11.14 -3.38 -16.20
N CYS A 40 10.52 -3.45 -15.03
CA CYS A 40 9.09 -3.69 -14.93
C CYS A 40 8.33 -2.37 -14.85
N TYR A 41 7.38 -2.18 -15.77
CA TYR A 41 6.36 -1.15 -15.64
C TYR A 41 5.18 -1.73 -14.83
N CYS A 42 4.99 -1.21 -13.63
CA CYS A 42 3.98 -1.71 -12.70
C CYS A 42 2.61 -1.12 -12.98
N MET A 43 1.60 -2.00 -13.04
CA MET A 43 0.20 -1.62 -13.23
C MET A 43 -0.50 -1.53 -11.88
N GLY A 44 -1.50 -0.65 -11.77
CA GLY A 44 -2.32 -0.52 -10.58
C GLY A 44 -1.54 -0.06 -9.34
N LEU A 45 -1.79 -0.72 -8.21
CA LEU A 45 -1.23 -0.36 -6.89
C LEU A 45 -0.11 -1.32 -6.48
N PHE A 46 0.85 -1.54 -7.38
CA PHE A 46 2.06 -2.34 -7.13
C PHE A 46 3.33 -1.57 -7.46
N THR A 47 4.43 -1.91 -6.80
CA THR A 47 5.75 -1.28 -6.92
C THR A 47 6.87 -2.29 -6.64
N GLY A 48 8.12 -1.83 -6.65
CA GLY A 48 9.31 -2.68 -6.54
C GLY A 48 9.90 -3.05 -7.91
N ALA A 49 11.09 -3.64 -7.92
CA ALA A 49 11.84 -3.92 -9.15
C ALA A 49 11.12 -4.90 -10.08
N LYS A 50 10.27 -5.77 -9.52
CA LYS A 50 9.46 -6.77 -10.22
C LYS A 50 7.96 -6.57 -10.00
N CYS A 51 7.53 -5.40 -9.52
CA CYS A 51 6.14 -5.13 -9.12
C CYS A 51 5.62 -6.06 -8.02
N GLU A 52 6.52 -6.58 -7.20
CA GLU A 52 6.24 -7.53 -6.13
C GLU A 52 5.64 -6.88 -4.90
N GLN A 53 5.92 -5.59 -4.67
CA GLN A 53 5.47 -4.88 -3.48
C GLN A 53 4.10 -4.28 -3.69
N ARG A 54 3.22 -4.42 -2.70
CA ARG A 54 1.93 -3.76 -2.73
C ARG A 54 2.06 -2.28 -2.35
N LEU A 55 1.28 -1.41 -2.97
CA LEU A 55 1.11 -0.03 -2.53
C LEU A 55 -0.18 0.11 -1.74
N CYS A 56 -0.13 0.81 -0.62
CA CYS A 56 -1.28 1.05 0.25
C CYS A 56 -1.72 2.52 0.13
N SER A 57 -3.00 2.72 -0.17
CA SER A 57 -3.66 4.02 -0.31
C SER A 57 -4.10 4.59 1.05
N ASN A 58 -4.57 5.84 1.04
CA ASN A 58 -5.23 6.49 2.18
C ASN A 58 -4.45 6.48 3.51
N GLY A 59 -3.12 6.48 3.44
CA GLY A 59 -2.24 6.45 4.62
C GLY A 59 -2.01 5.05 5.21
N GLY A 60 -2.39 3.98 4.49
CA GLY A 60 -2.03 2.61 4.83
C GLY A 60 -0.52 2.39 4.82
N THR A 61 -0.07 1.42 5.62
CA THR A 61 1.34 1.03 5.71
C THR A 61 1.53 -0.41 5.28
N ILE A 62 2.67 -0.72 4.66
CA ILE A 62 2.98 -2.09 4.26
C ILE A 62 3.53 -2.90 5.43
N ALA A 63 2.95 -4.08 5.67
CA ALA A 63 3.44 -5.05 6.62
C ALA A 63 4.55 -5.91 6.02
N SER A 64 5.23 -6.68 6.88
CA SER A 64 6.35 -7.56 6.49
C SER A 64 5.95 -8.69 5.53
N ASP A 65 4.67 -9.06 5.50
CA ASP A 65 4.09 -10.07 4.62
C ASP A 65 3.55 -9.48 3.31
N ASN A 66 3.88 -8.21 3.01
CA ASN A 66 3.44 -7.49 1.82
C ASN A 66 1.92 -7.23 1.76
N THR A 67 1.24 -7.25 2.92
CA THR A 67 -0.15 -6.84 3.05
C THR A 67 -0.27 -5.39 3.52
N CYS A 68 -1.39 -4.75 3.23
CA CYS A 68 -1.64 -3.38 3.67
C CYS A 68 -2.32 -3.36 5.05
N LYS A 69 -1.71 -2.65 5.99
CA LYS A 69 -2.32 -2.27 7.27
C LYS A 69 -3.05 -0.96 7.05
N CYS A 70 -4.38 -1.04 6.99
CA CYS A 70 -5.23 0.11 6.75
C CYS A 70 -5.46 0.92 8.03
N PRO A 71 -5.44 2.26 7.95
CA PRO A 71 -5.85 3.10 9.06
C PRO A 71 -7.36 2.97 9.28
N ILE A 72 -7.82 3.39 10.45
CA ILE A 72 -9.23 3.31 10.83
C ILE A 72 -10.07 4.08 9.79
N GLY A 73 -11.10 3.42 9.27
CA GLY A 73 -12.00 3.99 8.26
C GLY A 73 -11.63 3.67 6.83
N TYR A 74 -10.63 2.82 6.59
CA TYR A 74 -10.29 2.30 5.27
C TYR A 74 -10.10 0.79 5.30
N GLU A 75 -10.45 0.15 4.19
CA GLU A 75 -10.34 -1.29 3.98
C GLU A 75 -10.04 -1.60 2.51
N GLY A 76 -9.98 -2.89 2.18
CA GLY A 76 -9.58 -3.37 0.87
C GLY A 76 -8.13 -3.80 0.84
N MET A 77 -7.75 -4.47 -0.24
CA MET A 77 -6.43 -5.07 -0.37
C MET A 77 -5.30 -4.03 -0.36
N HIS A 78 -5.63 -2.81 -0.81
CA HIS A 78 -4.75 -1.65 -0.88
C HIS A 78 -5.26 -0.47 -0.04
N CYS A 79 -6.22 -0.68 0.88
CA CYS A 79 -6.86 0.41 1.63
C CYS A 79 -7.57 1.44 0.74
N GLU A 80 -8.03 1.03 -0.43
CA GLU A 80 -8.66 1.88 -1.44
C GLU A 80 -10.11 2.21 -1.10
N ASN A 81 -10.76 1.37 -0.31
CA ASN A 81 -12.16 1.54 0.05
C ASN A 81 -12.26 2.30 1.37
N LYS A 82 -13.07 3.35 1.39
CA LYS A 82 -13.40 4.05 2.64
C LYS A 82 -14.53 3.28 3.32
N MET A 83 -14.29 2.84 4.54
CA MET A 83 -15.33 2.25 5.36
C MET A 83 -16.33 3.32 5.76
N LEU A 84 -17.61 2.99 5.63
CA LEU A 84 -18.71 3.88 6.02
C LEU A 84 -18.80 4.02 7.55
N LEU A 85 -18.24 3.07 8.30
CA LEU A 85 -18.12 3.10 9.75
C LEU A 85 -16.67 2.88 10.17
N SER A 86 -16.07 3.92 10.74
CA SER A 86 -14.71 3.93 11.30
C SER A 86 -14.75 3.94 12.84
N GLN A 87 -15.94 3.76 13.45
CA GLN A 87 -16.15 3.98 14.87
C GLN A 87 -16.22 2.66 15.64
N VAL A 88 -15.58 2.66 16.82
CA VAL A 88 -15.74 1.60 17.82
C VAL A 88 -16.83 2.06 18.78
N TYR A 89 -17.97 1.37 18.77
CA TYR A 89 -19.07 1.70 19.65
C TYR A 89 -18.91 1.02 21.02
N GLY A 90 -19.13 1.77 22.08
CA GLY A 90 -19.13 1.24 23.45
C GLY A 90 -20.39 0.43 23.78
N SER A 91 -21.46 0.59 23.00
CA SER A 91 -22.73 -0.11 23.18
C SER A 91 -23.43 -0.35 21.84
N PHE A 92 -24.34 -1.34 21.84
CA PHE A 92 -25.18 -1.62 20.68
C PHE A 92 -26.14 -0.46 20.36
N ASP A 93 -26.59 0.30 21.36
CA ASP A 93 -27.49 1.42 21.17
C ASP A 93 -26.80 2.58 20.43
N ASP A 94 -25.53 2.85 20.73
CA ASP A 94 -24.75 3.88 20.03
C ASP A 94 -24.51 3.53 18.55
N MET A 95 -24.20 2.26 18.28
CA MET A 95 -24.09 1.74 16.91
C MET A 95 -25.42 1.87 16.16
N LYS A 96 -26.52 1.53 16.82
CA LYS A 96 -27.87 1.55 16.23
C LYS A 96 -28.33 2.97 15.89
N ILE A 97 -27.89 3.98 16.65
CA ILE A 97 -28.17 5.38 16.34
C ILE A 97 -27.51 5.80 15.02
N ASP A 98 -26.23 5.48 14.82
CA ASP A 98 -25.51 5.88 13.62
C ASP A 98 -25.95 5.12 12.37
N LEU A 99 -26.37 3.86 12.53
CA LEU A 99 -27.12 3.16 11.49
C LEU A 99 -28.40 3.88 11.09
N LEU A 100 -29.24 4.21 12.07
CA LEU A 100 -30.56 4.78 11.78
C LEU A 100 -30.41 6.12 11.06
N LYS A 101 -29.35 6.89 11.38
CA LYS A 101 -29.01 8.10 10.63
C LYS A 101 -28.73 7.78 9.16
N ALA A 102 -27.99 6.71 8.90
CA ALA A 102 -27.61 6.33 7.56
C ALA A 102 -28.70 5.73 6.68
N GLU A 103 -29.66 5.02 7.28
CA GLU A 103 -30.83 4.51 6.55
C GLU A 103 -31.77 5.65 6.13
N HIS A 104 -31.70 6.79 6.82
CA HIS A 104 -32.57 7.96 6.60
C HIS A 104 -31.88 9.14 5.89
N THR A 105 -30.64 8.97 5.43
CA THR A 105 -29.93 9.94 4.61
C THR A 105 -30.09 9.57 3.14
N SER A 106 -30.64 10.48 2.35
CA SER A 106 -30.87 10.29 0.91
C SER A 106 -29.74 10.88 0.06
N ASP A 107 -28.50 10.93 0.57
CA ASP A 107 -27.41 11.61 -0.12
C ASP A 107 -26.68 10.65 -1.08
N THR A 108 -26.88 10.86 -2.39
CA THR A 108 -26.18 10.14 -3.45
C THR A 108 -24.84 10.79 -3.84
N SER A 109 -24.36 11.80 -3.09
CA SER A 109 -23.17 12.59 -3.43
C SER A 109 -21.83 11.88 -3.18
N GLY A 110 -21.82 10.72 -2.50
CA GLY A 110 -20.59 10.01 -2.13
C GLY A 110 -19.81 10.70 -0.99
N SER A 111 -20.39 11.71 -0.34
CA SER A 111 -19.91 12.25 0.93
C SER A 111 -20.35 11.31 2.06
N CYS A 112 -19.41 10.64 2.72
CA CYS A 112 -19.71 9.62 3.74
C CYS A 112 -20.37 10.19 5.01
N THR A 113 -21.69 10.36 5.01
CA THR A 113 -22.54 10.41 6.20
C THR A 113 -23.50 9.24 6.31
N ASP A 114 -23.46 8.32 5.34
CA ASP A 114 -24.51 7.33 5.09
C ASP A 114 -23.92 5.92 5.30
N ALA A 115 -23.95 5.42 6.54
CA ALA A 115 -23.65 4.03 6.93
C ALA A 115 -24.52 2.96 6.22
N VAL A 116 -23.95 2.28 5.24
CA VAL A 116 -24.50 1.02 4.69
C VAL A 116 -23.85 -0.15 5.41
N PHE A 117 -24.67 -1.05 5.95
CA PHE A 117 -24.24 -2.18 6.73
C PHE A 117 -23.92 -3.44 5.92
N THR A 118 -22.97 -4.23 6.43
CA THR A 118 -22.75 -5.61 5.99
C THR A 118 -22.71 -6.55 7.19
N HIS A 119 -23.37 -7.70 7.05
CA HIS A 119 -23.41 -8.79 8.03
C HIS A 119 -22.33 -9.81 7.66
N THR A 120 -21.38 -10.11 8.55
CA THR A 120 -20.53 -11.29 8.40
C THR A 120 -21.11 -12.44 9.22
N ALA A 121 -21.34 -13.57 8.57
CA ALA A 121 -21.72 -14.83 9.21
C ALA A 121 -20.52 -15.51 9.86
#